data_AF-A0A0E3SAT3-F1
#
_entry.id   AF-A0A0E3SAT3-F1
#
_cell.length_a   1.000
_cell.length_b   1.000
_cell.length_c   1.000
_cell.angle_alpha   90.00
_cell.angle_beta   90.00
_cell.angle_gamma   90.00
#
_symmetry.space_group_name_H-M   'P 1'
#
loop_
_entity.id
_entity.type
_entity.pdbx_description
1 polymer ?
#
loop_
_entity_poly.entity_id
_entity_poly.type
_entity_poly.pdbx_seq_one_letter_code
_entity_poly.pdbx_strand_id
1 'polypeptide(L)' 'MYDTAKIRKYNRKRGIKSNIPVNKRNRKKKKGSVPEFL' A
#
# COMPACT_ATOMS: atom_id res chain seq x y z
N MET A 1 3.12 -7.05 14.57
CA MET A 1 3.28 -7.59 13.20
C MET A 1 3.72 -6.45 12.29
N TYR A 2 4.89 -6.54 11.64
CA TYR A 2 5.36 -5.48 10.75
C TYR A 2 4.40 -5.31 9.57
N ASP A 3 4.06 -4.06 9.25
CA ASP A 3 3.22 -3.76 8.10
C ASP A 3 3.91 -4.27 6.83
N THR A 4 3.24 -5.19 6.13
CA THR A 4 3.68 -5.77 4.85
C THR A 4 4.06 -4.70 3.82
N ALA A 5 3.47 -3.50 3.89
CA ALA A 5 3.85 -2.37 3.06
C ALA A 5 5.25 -1.82 3.39
N LYS A 6 5.61 -1.76 4.68
CA LYS A 6 6.95 -1.33 5.12
C LYS A 6 8.03 -2.30 4.65
N ILE A 7 7.78 -3.60 4.76
CA ILE A 7 8.71 -4.64 4.30
C ILE A 7 8.91 -4.55 2.78
N ARG A 8 7.83 -4.44 2.00
CA ARG A 8 7.92 -4.25 0.54
C ARG A 8 8.67 -2.97 0.16
N LYS A 9 8.45 -1.87 0.88
CA LYS A 9 9.14 -0.59 0.64
C LYS A 9 10.64 -0.71 0.91
N TYR A 10 11.03 -1.38 1.98
CA TYR A 10 12.43 -1.65 2.32
C TYR A 10 13.11 -2.52 1.26
N ASN A 11 12.50 -3.65 0.89
CA ASN A 11 13.05 -4.57 -0.11
C ASN A 11 13.16 -3.91 -1.49
N ARG A 12 12.17 -3.12 -1.92
CA ARG A 12 12.22 -2.37 -3.18
C ARG A 12 13.38 -1.38 -3.22
N LYS A 13 13.65 -0.68 -2.12
CA LYS A 13 14.81 0.24 -2.02
C LYS A 13 16.15 -0.48 -2.20
N ARG A 14 16.21 -1.78 -1.93
CA ARG A 14 17.40 -2.61 -2.03
C ARG A 14 17.43 -3.51 -3.28
N GLY A 15 16.47 -3.36 -4.20
CA GLY A 15 16.37 -4.20 -5.40
C GLY A 15 15.96 -5.65 -5.14
N ILE A 16 15.50 -5.98 -3.92
CA ILE A 16 15.12 -7.34 -3.54
C ILE A 16 13.68 -7.61 -3.99
N LYS A 17 13.48 -8.65 -4.79
CA LYS A 17 12.14 -9.10 -5.22
C LYS A 17 11.35 -9.59 -4.01
N SER A 18 10.14 -9.05 -3.84
CA SER A 18 9.24 -9.45 -2.76
C SER A 18 8.06 -10.24 -3.34
N ASN A 19 7.91 -11.50 -2.91
CA ASN A 19 6.73 -12.34 -3.20
C ASN A 19 5.59 -12.15 -2.17
N ILE A 20 5.70 -11.14 -1.30
CA ILE A 20 4.70 -10.88 -0.26
C ILE A 20 3.43 -10.31 -0.92
N PRO A 21 2.26 -10.97 -0.79
CA PRO A 21 1.04 -10.50 -1.43
C PRO A 21 0.56 -9.18 -0.82
N VAL A 22 -0.01 -8.31 -1.66
CA VAL A 22 -0.73 -7.11 -1.18
C VAL A 22 -2.17 -7.52 -0.92
N ASN A 23 -2.60 -7.49 0.35
CA ASN A 23 -4.01 -7.71 0.68
C ASN A 23 -4.84 -6.49 0.25
N LYS A 24 -5.29 -6.51 -1.02
CA LYS A 24 -6.12 -5.44 -1.60
C LYS A 24 -7.47 -5.27 -0.89
N ARG A 25 -8.01 -6.35 -0.28
CA ARG A 25 -9.34 -6.35 0.37
C ARG A 25 -9.36 -5.54 1.66
N ASN A 26 -8.24 -5.52 2.41
CA ASN A 26 -8.13 -4.74 3.65
C ASN A 26 -7.47 -3.37 3.44
N ARG A 27 -7.35 -2.90 2.19
CA ARG A 27 -6.85 -1.55 1.93
C ARG A 27 -7.93 -0.55 2.35
N LYS A 28 -7.69 0.21 3.43
CA LYS A 28 -8.51 1.38 3.77
C LYS A 28 -8.61 2.26 2.53
N LYS A 29 -9.79 2.29 1.89
CA LYS A 29 -10.07 3.25 0.82
C LYS A 29 -9.90 4.63 1.44
N LYS A 30 -9.06 5.47 0.84
CA LYS A 30 -9.09 6.90 1.16
C LYS A 30 -10.50 7.37 0.80
N LYS A 31 -11.22 7.98 1.75
CA LYS A 31 -12.41 8.77 1.40
C LYS A 31 -11.93 9.83 0.42
N GLY A 32 -12.29 9.70 -0.85
CA GLY A 32 -12.06 10.77 -1.82
C GLY A 32 -12.85 11.98 -1.34
N SER A 33 -12.22 13.14 -1.29
CA SER A 33 -12.97 14.39 -1.21
C SER A 33 -13.94 14.40 -2.39
N VAL A 34 -15.21 14.59 -2.10
CA VAL A 34 -16.23 14.83 -3.13
C VAL A 34 -15.75 16.06 -3.90
N PRO A 35 -15.60 16.02 -5.23
CA PRO A 35 -15.36 17.25 -5.97
C PRO A 35 -16.59 18.14 -5.74
N GLU A 36 -16.37 19.29 -5.12
CA GLU A 36 -17.37 20.36 -5.03
C GLU A 36 -17.63 20.80 -6.48
N PHE A 37 -18.81 20.46 -6.99
CA PHE A 37 -19.23 20.92 -8.31
C PHE A 37 -19.49 22.43 -8.21
N LEU A 38 -18.65 23.22 -8.89
CA LEU A 38 -18.88 24.63 -9.22
C LEU A 38 -19.96 24.75 -10.31
#